data_AF-A0A1B8TC72-F1
#
_entry.id   AF-A0A1B8TC72-F1
#
_cell.length_a   1.000
_cell.length_b   1.000
_cell.length_c   1.000
_cell.angle_alpha   90.00
_cell.angle_beta   90.00
_cell.angle_gamma   90.00
#
_symmetry.space_group_name_H-M   'P 1'
#
loop_
_entity.id
_entity.type
_entity.pdbx_description
1 polymer ?
#
loop_
_entity_poly.entity_id
_entity_poly.type
_entity_poly.pdbx_seq_one_letter_code
_entity_poly.pdbx_strand_id
1 'polypeptide(L)'
;MHAIVTDIQHSADQRLPKMSSPLQGTPLQLYWVGDSDIYAARSAEEAFELHIAHFGEEARKDFSAADVTQVDEVSLDSTYRYEDGKPAPSLREIRAHITEPGPVPLL
;
A
#
# COMPACT_ATOMS: atom_id res chain seq x y z
N MET A 1 15.28 -9.18 28.03
CA MET A 1 14.05 -9.00 27.23
C MET A 1 14.42 -8.27 25.93
N HIS A 2 14.92 -8.98 24.92
CA HIS A 2 15.36 -8.41 23.62
C HIS A 2 15.18 -9.48 22.53
N ALA A 3 13.98 -10.05 22.39
CA ALA A 3 13.75 -11.16 21.45
C ALA A 3 12.43 -11.05 20.68
N ILE A 4 11.70 -9.93 20.79
CA ILE A 4 10.36 -9.79 20.19
C ILE A 4 10.39 -8.90 18.94
N VAL A 5 11.33 -7.96 18.84
CA VAL A 5 11.34 -6.98 17.74
C VAL A 5 11.78 -7.60 16.41
N THR A 6 12.65 -8.61 16.42
CA THR A 6 13.18 -9.24 15.19
C THR A 6 12.25 -10.27 14.54
N ASP A 7 11.23 -10.73 15.27
CA ASP A 7 10.29 -11.79 14.81
C ASP A 7 9.10 -11.19 14.03
N ILE A 8 8.79 -9.93 14.30
CA ILE A 8 7.60 -9.24 13.78
C ILE A 8 7.80 -8.77 12.33
N GLN A 9 8.97 -8.23 11.99
CA GLN A 9 9.32 -7.91 10.59
C GLN A 9 9.49 -9.16 9.71
N HIS A 10 9.70 -10.33 10.30
CA HIS A 10 9.94 -11.58 9.56
C HIS A 10 8.68 -12.18 8.92
N SER A 11 7.48 -11.84 9.40
CA SER A 11 6.24 -12.48 8.95
C SER A 11 5.62 -11.83 7.71
N ALA A 12 5.64 -10.50 7.61
CA ALA A 12 5.12 -9.77 6.44
C ALA A 12 5.96 -10.04 5.17
N ASP A 13 7.29 -10.04 5.33
CA ASP A 13 8.26 -10.32 4.26
C ASP A 13 8.12 -11.75 3.69
N GLN A 14 7.62 -12.70 4.49
CA GLN A 14 7.33 -14.07 4.02
C GLN A 14 5.93 -14.25 3.42
N ARG A 15 4.96 -13.39 3.76
CA ARG A 15 3.57 -13.47 3.26
C ARG A 15 3.41 -12.77 1.92
N LEU A 16 4.04 -11.61 1.75
CA LEU A 16 4.00 -10.82 0.52
C LEU A 16 4.38 -11.64 -0.73
N PRO A 17 5.51 -12.38 -0.77
CA PRO A 17 5.86 -13.18 -1.94
C PRO A 17 4.85 -14.28 -2.25
N LYS A 18 4.27 -14.92 -1.23
CA LYS A 18 3.26 -15.99 -1.40
C LYS A 18 1.94 -15.45 -1.94
N MET A 19 1.61 -14.20 -1.64
CA MET A 19 0.36 -13.55 -2.06
C MET A 19 0.51 -12.82 -3.39
N SER A 20 1.66 -12.18 -3.65
CA SER A 20 1.94 -11.47 -4.90
C SER A 20 2.16 -12.43 -6.08
N SER A 21 2.68 -13.63 -5.85
CA SER A 21 2.92 -14.64 -6.90
C SER A 21 1.66 -15.02 -7.70
N PRO A 22 0.52 -15.41 -7.08
CA PRO A 22 -0.70 -15.70 -7.83
C PRO A 22 -1.36 -14.46 -8.47
N LEU A 23 -1.00 -13.25 -8.03
CA LEU A 23 -1.51 -12.00 -8.58
C LEU A 23 -0.67 -11.47 -9.75
N GLN A 24 0.47 -12.09 -10.08
CA GLN A 24 1.29 -11.68 -11.21
C GLN A 24 0.48 -11.72 -12.52
N GLY A 25 0.45 -10.59 -13.23
CA GLY A 25 -0.35 -10.40 -14.45
C GLY A 25 -1.66 -9.62 -14.24
N THR A 26 -2.10 -9.42 -13.00
CA THR A 26 -3.20 -8.52 -12.67
C THR A 26 -2.71 -7.07 -12.70
N PRO A 27 -3.46 -6.13 -13.31
CA PRO A 27 -3.08 -4.72 -13.34
C PRO A 27 -3.05 -4.12 -11.93
N LEU A 28 -2.07 -3.25 -11.68
CA LEU A 28 -2.01 -2.48 -10.44
C LEU A 28 -3.17 -1.48 -10.39
N GLN A 29 -3.82 -1.44 -9.24
CA GLN A 29 -4.77 -0.42 -8.83
C GLN A 29 -4.21 0.33 -7.62
N LEU A 30 -4.86 1.42 -7.25
CA LEU A 30 -4.52 2.17 -6.06
C LEU A 30 -5.54 1.87 -4.96
N TYR A 31 -5.04 1.68 -3.75
CA TYR A 31 -5.84 1.39 -2.57
C TYR A 31 -5.46 2.33 -1.43
N TRP A 32 -6.48 2.87 -0.77
CA TRP A 32 -6.36 3.53 0.53
C TRP A 32 -6.23 2.47 1.61
N VAL A 33 -5.25 2.62 2.49
CA VAL A 33 -5.15 1.87 3.74
C VAL A 33 -5.32 2.86 4.88
N GLY A 34 -6.41 2.71 5.64
CA GLY A 34 -6.82 3.74 6.59
C GLY A 34 -7.26 5.02 5.88
N ASP A 35 -6.95 6.19 6.46
CA ASP A 35 -7.45 7.49 5.97
C ASP A 35 -6.49 8.25 5.05
N SER A 36 -5.21 7.83 4.94
CA SER A 36 -4.18 8.67 4.30
C SER A 36 -3.19 7.92 3.40
N ASP A 37 -2.88 6.65 3.67
CA ASP A 37 -1.83 5.97 2.94
C ASP A 37 -2.36 5.31 1.66
N ILE A 38 -1.69 5.58 0.53
CA ILE A 38 -2.03 4.96 -0.75
C ILE A 38 -0.98 3.93 -1.14
N TYR A 39 -1.45 2.75 -1.52
CA TYR A 39 -0.61 1.69 -2.06
C TYR A 39 -1.03 1.32 -3.47
N ALA A 40 -0.05 1.17 -4.35
CA ALA A 40 -0.24 0.45 -5.59
C ALA A 40 -0.18 -1.04 -5.30
N ALA A 41 -1.27 -1.74 -5.60
CA ALA A 41 -1.39 -3.16 -5.36
C ALA A 41 -2.36 -3.79 -6.37
N ARG A 42 -2.41 -5.11 -6.41
CA ARG A 42 -3.28 -5.89 -7.29
C ARG A 42 -4.55 -6.35 -6.57
N SER A 43 -4.60 -6.16 -5.25
CA SER A 43 -5.75 -6.45 -4.40
C SER A 43 -5.67 -5.64 -3.11
N ALA A 44 -6.80 -5.51 -2.40
CA ALA A 44 -6.86 -4.87 -1.09
C ALA A 44 -5.99 -5.61 -0.04
N GLU A 45 -5.94 -6.94 -0.12
CA GLU A 45 -5.09 -7.76 0.76
C GLU A 45 -3.60 -7.49 0.50
N GLU A 46 -3.19 -7.35 -0.77
CA GLU A 46 -1.81 -6.97 -1.12
C GLU A 46 -1.46 -5.56 -0.65
N ALA A 47 -2.37 -4.58 -0.77
CA ALA A 47 -2.17 -3.25 -0.21
C ALA A 47 -2.03 -3.28 1.32
N PHE A 48 -2.85 -4.08 2.02
CA PHE A 48 -2.74 -4.23 3.46
C PHE A 48 -1.39 -4.83 3.88
N GLU A 49 -0.95 -5.93 3.25
CA GLU A 49 0.34 -6.55 3.59
C GLU A 49 1.52 -5.63 3.24
N LEU A 50 1.43 -4.82 2.18
CA LEU A 50 2.42 -3.77 1.88
C LEU A 50 2.48 -2.71 2.98
N HIS A 51 1.33 -2.29 3.50
CA HIS A 51 1.25 -1.37 4.64
C HIS A 51 1.89 -1.97 5.89
N ILE A 52 1.57 -3.23 6.20
CA ILE A 52 2.17 -3.94 7.33
C ILE A 52 3.68 -4.13 7.15
N ALA A 53 4.17 -4.37 5.93
CA ALA A 53 5.62 -4.44 5.69
C ALA A 53 6.30 -3.06 5.85
N HIS A 54 5.60 -1.97 5.56
CA HIS A 54 6.12 -0.62 5.69
C HIS A 54 6.15 -0.12 7.15
N PHE A 55 5.07 -0.33 7.91
CA PHE A 55 4.90 0.18 9.28
C PHE A 55 5.15 -0.86 10.38
N GLY A 56 5.24 -2.15 10.03
CA GLY A 56 5.42 -3.29 10.94
C GLY A 56 4.11 -3.95 11.38
N GLU A 57 4.16 -5.22 11.86
CA GLU A 57 2.92 -5.94 12.24
C GLU A 57 2.15 -5.32 13.41
N GLU A 58 2.73 -4.37 14.14
CA GLU A 58 1.98 -3.65 15.17
C GLU A 58 0.79 -2.89 14.57
N ALA A 59 0.89 -2.43 13.31
CA ALA A 59 -0.20 -1.79 12.58
C ALA A 59 -1.42 -2.71 12.38
N ARG A 60 -1.27 -4.04 12.52
CA ARG A 60 -2.42 -4.98 12.49
C ARG A 60 -3.35 -4.83 13.69
N LYS A 61 -2.94 -4.13 14.75
CA LYS A 61 -3.79 -3.84 15.91
C LYS A 61 -4.82 -2.76 15.59
N ASP A 62 -4.47 -1.86 14.69
CA ASP A 62 -5.23 -0.66 14.37
C ASP A 62 -5.95 -0.78 13.01
N PHE A 63 -5.41 -1.58 12.09
CA PHE A 63 -5.95 -1.75 10.75
C PHE A 63 -6.11 -3.22 10.37
N SER A 64 -7.11 -3.48 9.54
CA SER A 64 -7.38 -4.77 8.92
C SER A 64 -7.55 -4.62 7.41
N ALA A 65 -7.57 -5.73 6.68
CA ALA A 65 -7.86 -5.72 5.25
C ALA A 65 -9.25 -5.16 4.90
N ALA A 66 -10.19 -5.12 5.86
CA ALA A 66 -11.50 -4.50 5.66
C ALA A 66 -11.44 -2.96 5.65
N ASP A 67 -10.38 -2.39 6.22
CA ASP A 67 -10.10 -0.95 6.24
C ASP A 67 -9.35 -0.49 4.97
N VAL A 68 -9.21 -1.39 3.99
CA VAL A 68 -8.58 -1.10 2.71
C VAL A 68 -9.64 -0.93 1.63
N THR A 69 -9.66 0.23 0.98
CA THR A 69 -10.61 0.56 -0.07
C THR A 69 -9.90 0.93 -1.37
N GLN A 70 -10.42 0.51 -2.51
CA GLN A 70 -9.88 0.94 -3.79
C GLN A 70 -10.14 2.44 -3.97
N VAL A 71 -9.14 3.19 -4.44
CA VAL A 71 -9.30 4.60 -4.80
C VAL A 71 -10.39 4.73 -5.85
N ASP A 72 -11.40 5.55 -5.57
CA ASP A 72 -12.52 5.79 -6.47
C ASP A 72 -12.15 6.73 -7.63
N GLU A 73 -12.97 6.73 -8.69
CA GLU A 73 -12.69 7.51 -9.90
C GLU A 73 -12.63 9.03 -9.67
N VAL A 74 -13.30 9.57 -8.66
CA VAL A 74 -13.24 11.01 -8.34
C VAL A 74 -11.91 11.32 -7.66
N SER A 75 -11.52 10.49 -6.69
CA SER A 75 -10.23 10.61 -6.01
C SER A 75 -9.04 10.46 -6.96
N LEU A 76 -9.19 9.73 -8.07
CA LEU A 76 -8.12 9.56 -9.06
C LEU A 76 -7.66 10.87 -9.72
N ASP A 77 -8.54 11.85 -9.80
CA ASP A 77 -8.29 13.15 -10.42
C ASP A 77 -8.05 14.27 -9.38
N SER A 78 -7.99 13.92 -8.09
CA SER A 78 -7.67 14.84 -7.01
C SER A 78 -6.21 15.31 -7.07
N THR A 79 -5.98 16.55 -6.66
CA THR A 79 -4.63 17.14 -6.55
C THR A 79 -3.97 16.76 -5.23
N TYR A 80 -2.80 16.15 -5.32
CA TYR A 80 -1.96 15.78 -4.18
C TYR A 80 -0.63 16.52 -4.21
N ARG A 81 0.14 16.42 -3.13
CA ARG A 81 1.53 16.84 -3.10
C ARG A 81 2.42 15.65 -2.77
N TYR A 82 3.67 15.72 -3.15
CA TYR A 82 4.68 14.82 -2.62
C TYR A 82 5.06 15.24 -1.19
N GLU A 83 5.75 14.36 -0.48
CA GLU A 83 6.30 14.63 0.86
C GLU A 83 7.20 15.87 0.94
N ASP A 84 7.86 16.24 -0.17
CA ASP A 84 8.67 17.46 -0.25
C ASP A 84 7.86 18.74 -0.55
N GLY A 85 6.53 18.63 -0.61
CA GLY A 85 5.60 19.74 -0.84
C GLY A 85 5.43 20.15 -2.30
N LYS A 86 6.11 19.49 -3.24
CA LYS A 86 5.91 19.70 -4.68
C LYS A 86 4.55 19.15 -5.12
N PRO A 87 3.92 19.74 -6.15
CA PRO A 87 2.71 19.17 -6.73
C PRO A 87 2.99 17.77 -7.25
N ALA A 88 2.16 16.82 -6.86
CA ALA A 88 2.16 15.49 -7.43
C ALA A 88 1.29 15.47 -8.69
N PRO A 89 1.60 14.60 -9.67
CA PRO A 89 0.66 14.28 -10.74
C PRO A 89 -0.61 13.64 -10.15
N SER A 90 -1.67 13.60 -10.95
CA SER A 90 -2.91 12.95 -10.54
C SER A 90 -2.67 11.47 -10.21
N LEU A 91 -3.47 10.89 -9.30
CA LEU A 91 -3.40 9.46 -9.01
C LEU A 91 -3.66 8.62 -10.28
N ARG A 92 -4.45 9.14 -11.22
CA ARG A 92 -4.67 8.54 -12.55
C ARG A 92 -3.35 8.42 -13.34
N GLU A 93 -2.55 9.48 -13.39
CA GLU A 93 -1.22 9.46 -14.02
C GLU A 93 -0.25 8.55 -13.29
N ILE A 94 -0.23 8.59 -11.95
CA ILE A 94 0.60 7.70 -11.14
C ILE A 94 0.26 6.24 -11.43
N ARG A 95 -1.03 5.88 -11.46
CA ARG A 95 -1.49 4.53 -11.82
C ARG A 95 -1.04 4.10 -13.21
N ALA A 96 -0.94 5.02 -14.17
CA ALA A 96 -0.48 4.70 -15.52
C ALA A 96 1.04 4.45 -15.61
N HIS A 97 1.82 4.98 -14.67
CA HIS A 97 3.29 4.88 -14.67
C HIS A 97 3.86 3.89 -13.66
N ILE A 98 3.08 3.48 -12.65
CA ILE A 98 3.51 2.53 -11.64
C ILE A 98 3.60 1.11 -12.21
N THR A 99 4.76 0.49 -12.05
CA THR A 99 5.05 -0.84 -12.60
C THR A 99 5.21 -1.91 -11.51
N GLU A 100 5.36 -1.49 -10.26
CA GLU A 100 5.65 -2.36 -9.13
C GLU A 100 4.69 -2.06 -7.97
N PRO A 101 4.24 -3.08 -7.21
CA PRO A 101 3.48 -2.85 -5.99
C PRO A 101 4.31 -2.12 -4.95
N GLY A 102 3.68 -1.21 -4.20
CA GLY A 102 4.37 -0.45 -3.16
C GLY A 102 3.62 0.81 -2.71
N PRO A 103 4.18 1.53 -1.71
CA PRO A 103 3.61 2.80 -1.26
C PRO A 103 3.70 3.85 -2.37
N VAL A 104 2.68 4.69 -2.46
CA VAL A 104 2.67 5.88 -3.31
C VAL A 104 2.96 7.09 -2.40
N PRO A 105 4.13 7.74 -2.52
CA PRO A 105 4.60 8.72 -1.53
C PRO A 105 3.91 10.08 -1.69
N LEU A 106 2.69 10.21 -1.18
CA LEU A 106 1.86 11.41 -1.30
C LEU A 106 1.50 12.01 0.07
N LEU A 107 1.25 13.32 0.07
CA LEU A 107 0.71 14.16 1.14
C LEU A 107 -0.61 14.81 0.71
#